data_AF-A0A7C3WK13-F1
#
_entry.id   AF-A0A7C3WK13-F1
#
_cell.length_a   1.000
_cell.length_b   1.000
_cell.length_c   1.000
_cell.angle_alpha   90.00
_cell.angle_beta   90.00
_cell.angle_gamma   90.00
#
_symmetry.space_group_name_H-M   'P 1'
#
loop_
_entity.id
_entity.type
_entity.pdbx_description
1 polymer ?
#
loop_
_entity_poly.entity_id
_entity_poly.type
_entity_poly.pdbx_seq_one_letter_code
_entity_poly.pdbx_strand_id
1 'polypeptide(L)'
;MVKDIKIEDGRVKLLIALTVPSCPLANTIKRDVEKAVSNLDGIQSVTVDTTSMSQEELNKLRERFQERFGKKAAATDIEKLDEKNIAHIIAVVSGKGG
;
A
#
# COMPACT_ATOMS: atom_id res chain seq x y z
N MET A 1 3.14 -4.89 -3.64
CA MET A 1 3.76 -3.56 -3.67
C MET A 1 4.95 -3.60 -4.60
N VAL A 2 5.99 -4.40 -4.34
CA VAL A 2 6.96 -4.74 -5.40
C VAL A 2 6.35 -5.83 -6.29
N LYS A 3 6.34 -5.62 -7.60
CA LYS A 3 5.75 -6.53 -8.60
C LYS A 3 6.82 -7.23 -9.44
N ASP A 4 7.88 -6.53 -9.80
CA ASP A 4 9.00 -7.09 -10.58
C ASP A 4 10.31 -6.39 -10.22
N ILE A 5 11.42 -7.13 -10.31
CA ILE A 5 12.78 -6.62 -10.13
C ILE A 5 13.66 -7.28 -11.20
N LYS A 6 14.35 -6.46 -11.99
CA LYS A 6 15.36 -6.90 -12.96
C LYS A 6 16.69 -6.23 -12.66
N ILE A 7 17.76 -7.01 -12.66
CA ILE A 7 19.12 -6.54 -12.33
C ILE A 7 20.04 -7.01 -13.46
N GLU A 8 20.70 -6.07 -14.13
CA GLU A 8 21.61 -6.32 -15.24
C GLU A 8 22.83 -5.40 -15.12
N ASP A 9 24.00 -5.98 -14.81
CA ASP A 9 25.29 -5.27 -14.72
C ASP A 9 25.24 -3.98 -13.89
N GLY A 10 24.64 -4.04 -12.71
CA GLY A 10 24.49 -2.88 -11.81
C GLY A 10 23.35 -1.93 -12.19
N ARG A 11 22.57 -2.22 -13.22
CA ARG A 11 21.34 -1.48 -13.56
C ARG A 11 20.14 -2.22 -12.99
N VAL A 12 19.35 -1.53 -12.17
CA VAL A 12 18.17 -2.11 -11.52
C VAL A 12 16.90 -1.47 -12.06
N LYS A 13 15.98 -2.31 -12.54
CA LYS A 13 14.63 -1.89 -12.89
C LYS A 13 13.63 -2.49 -11.91
N LEU A 14 12.85 -1.65 -11.25
CA LEU A 14 11.79 -2.06 -10.33
C LEU A 14 10.42 -1.67 -10.86
N LEU A 15 9.44 -2.56 -10.70
CA LEU A 15 8.03 -2.25 -10.93
C LEU A 15 7.28 -2.29 -9.61
N ILE A 16 6.71 -1.15 -9.21
CA ILE A 16 5.94 -0.99 -7.97
C ILE A 16 4.44 -0.95 -8.29
N ALA A 17 3.68 -1.94 -7.82
CA ALA A 17 2.23 -1.94 -7.86
C ALA A 17 1.64 -1.23 -6.62
N LEU A 18 0.95 -0.12 -6.87
CA LEU A 18 0.24 0.70 -5.90
C LEU A 18 -1.15 0.11 -5.61
N THR A 19 -1.61 0.24 -4.37
CA THR A 19 -2.91 -0.31 -3.93
C THR A 19 -4.11 0.52 -4.38
N VAL A 20 -3.87 1.77 -4.80
CA VAL A 20 -4.88 2.65 -5.38
C VAL A 20 -4.33 3.25 -6.67
N PRO A 21 -5.16 3.40 -7.71
CA PRO A 21 -4.77 4.13 -8.91
C PRO A 21 -4.48 5.60 -8.55
N SER A 22 -3.56 6.24 -9.28
CA SER A 22 -3.26 7.67 -9.17
C SER A 22 -2.92 8.18 -7.76
N CYS A 23 -2.25 7.35 -6.95
CA CYS A 23 -1.87 7.75 -5.59
C CYS A 23 -1.03 9.04 -5.60
N PRO A 24 -1.41 10.10 -4.85
CA PRO A 24 -0.64 11.35 -4.79
C PRO A 24 0.78 11.15 -4.25
N LEU A 25 0.99 10.08 -3.48
CA LEU A 25 2.28 9.70 -2.91
C LEU A 25 3.14 8.84 -3.86
N ALA A 26 2.68 8.54 -5.09
CA ALA A 26 3.42 7.70 -6.03
C ALA A 26 4.84 8.25 -6.30
N ASN A 27 4.97 9.57 -6.47
CA ASN A 27 6.26 10.22 -6.70
C ASN A 27 7.18 10.19 -5.47
N THR A 28 6.62 10.20 -4.27
CA THR A 28 7.38 10.08 -3.02
C THR A 28 7.91 8.65 -2.89
N ILE A 29 7.03 7.66 -3.06
CA ILE A 29 7.40 6.25 -3.03
C ILE A 29 8.48 5.95 -4.06
N LYS A 30 8.33 6.46 -5.29
CA LYS A 30 9.33 6.30 -6.36
C LYS A 30 10.70 6.82 -5.93
N ARG A 31 10.77 8.05 -5.43
CA ARG A 31 12.02 8.69 -4.96
C ARG A 31 12.65 7.94 -3.79
N ASP A 32 11.85 7.51 -2.83
CA ASP A 32 12.35 6.79 -1.66
C ASP A 32 12.95 5.43 -2.06
N VAL A 33 12.31 4.72 -2.98
CA VAL A 33 12.83 3.45 -3.53
C VAL A 33 14.09 3.69 -4.35
N GLU A 34 14.11 4.67 -5.25
CA GLU A 34 15.31 5.02 -6.03
C GLU A 34 16.48 5.34 -5.10
N LYS A 35 16.27 6.17 -4.08
CA LYS A 35 17.31 6.53 -3.10
C LYS A 35 17.79 5.34 -2.30
N ALA A 36 16.89 4.48 -1.84
CA ALA A 36 17.25 3.29 -1.07
C ALA A 36 18.10 2.31 -1.87
N VAL A 37 17.73 2.05 -3.13
CA VAL A 37 18.43 1.09 -3.99
C VAL A 37 19.75 1.66 -4.51
N SER A 38 19.81 2.95 -4.81
CA SER A 38 21.02 3.60 -5.33
C SER A 38 22.18 3.61 -4.32
N ASN A 39 21.90 3.45 -3.03
CA ASN A 39 22.91 3.39 -1.98
C ASN A 39 23.53 1.98 -1.81
N LEU A 40 23.10 1.00 -2.59
CA LEU A 40 23.65 -0.35 -2.53
C LEU A 40 24.92 -0.46 -3.38
N ASP A 41 25.89 -1.26 -2.91
CA ASP A 41 27.15 -1.47 -3.62
C ASP A 41 26.93 -2.14 -4.98
N GLY A 42 27.66 -1.68 -6.00
CA GLY A 42 27.61 -2.23 -7.36
C GLY A 42 26.44 -1.71 -8.22
N ILE A 43 25.61 -0.80 -7.70
CA ILE A 43 24.53 -0.16 -8.45
C ILE A 43 25.05 1.05 -9.22
N GLN A 44 24.84 1.05 -10.53
CA GLN A 44 25.19 2.14 -11.44
C GLN A 44 23.98 2.98 -11.82
N SER A 45 22.81 2.36 -11.96
CA SER A 45 21.57 3.09 -12.23
C SER A 45 20.34 2.35 -11.71
N VAL A 46 19.31 3.14 -11.37
CA VAL A 46 18.03 2.62 -10.88
C VAL A 46 16.90 3.28 -11.67
N THR A 47 15.98 2.45 -12.18
CA THR A 47 14.76 2.88 -12.84
C THR A 47 13.57 2.30 -12.09
N VAL A 48 12.71 3.17 -11.54
CA VAL A 48 11.50 2.73 -10.85
C VAL A 48 10.26 3.14 -11.63
N ASP A 49 9.48 2.14 -12.03
CA ASP A 49 8.18 2.29 -12.67
C ASP A 49 7.07 1.95 -11.67
N THR A 50 5.92 2.63 -11.80
CA THR A 50 4.74 2.39 -10.96
C THR A 50 3.56 1.92 -11.79
N THR A 51 2.79 0.98 -11.26
CA THR A 51 1.52 0.49 -11.82
C THR A 51 0.48 0.39 -10.71
N SER A 52 -0.78 0.11 -11.03
CA SER A 52 -1.83 -0.19 -10.04
C SER A 52 -2.03 -1.69 -9.92
N MET A 53 -2.44 -2.14 -8.74
CA MET A 53 -2.88 -3.52 -8.53
C MET A 53 -4.23 -3.77 -9.20
N SER A 54 -4.44 -4.98 -9.69
CA SER A 54 -5.76 -5.48 -10.08
C SER A 54 -6.62 -5.78 -8.85
N GLN A 55 -7.93 -5.93 -9.06
CA GLN A 55 -8.86 -6.28 -7.97
C GLN A 55 -8.52 -7.64 -7.34
N GLU A 56 -8.08 -8.60 -8.15
CA GLU A 56 -7.65 -9.92 -7.69
C GLU A 56 -6.37 -9.84 -6.86
N GLU A 57 -5.39 -9.04 -7.29
CA GLU A 57 -4.15 -8.81 -6.54
C GLU A 57 -4.43 -8.16 -5.18
N LEU A 58 -5.37 -7.21 -5.13
CA LEU A 58 -5.82 -6.56 -3.90
C LEU A 58 -6.53 -7.53 -2.96
N ASN A 59 -7.39 -8.42 -3.48
CA ASN A 59 -8.09 -9.40 -2.67
C ASN A 59 -7.12 -10.41 -2.05
N LYS A 60 -6.19 -10.95 -2.85
CA LYS A 60 -5.11 -11.82 -2.34
C LYS A 60 -4.23 -11.13 -1.31
N LEU A 61 -3.98 -9.83 -1.46
CA LEU A 61 -3.25 -9.06 -0.46
C LEU A 61 -4.05 -8.98 0.85
N ARG A 62 -5.35 -8.67 0.78
CA ARG A 62 -6.23 -8.60 1.96
C ARG A 62 -6.27 -9.93 2.70
N GLU A 63 -6.42 -11.05 1.99
CA GLU A 63 -6.41 -12.39 2.57
C GLU A 63 -5.11 -12.66 3.34
N ARG A 64 -3.96 -12.44 2.71
CA ARG A 64 -2.64 -12.60 3.38
C ARG A 64 -2.48 -11.72 4.62
N PHE A 65 -2.99 -10.50 4.58
CA PHE A 65 -2.94 -9.61 5.75
C PHE A 65 -3.85 -10.11 6.87
N GLN A 66 -5.05 -10.59 6.56
CA GLN A 66 -5.99 -11.17 7.53
C GLN A 66 -5.44 -12.45 8.17
N GLU A 67 -4.76 -13.29 7.40
CA GLU A 67 -4.10 -14.49 7.91
C GLU A 67 -2.94 -14.15 8.85
N ARG A 68 -2.11 -13.17 8.48
CA ARG A 68 -0.88 -12.84 9.22
C ARG A 68 -1.11 -11.99 10.46
N PHE A 69 -2.07 -11.06 10.40
CA PHE A 69 -2.33 -10.11 11.48
C PHE A 69 -3.63 -10.39 12.25
N GLY A 70 -4.29 -11.51 11.94
CA GLY A 70 -5.57 -11.91 12.51
C GLY A 70 -6.74 -11.10 11.95
N LYS A 71 -7.95 -11.65 12.09
CA LYS A 71 -9.21 -10.95 11.77
C LYS A 71 -9.40 -9.75 12.70
N LYS A 72 -8.87 -8.58 12.35
CA LYS A 72 -9.45 -7.30 12.75
C LYS A 72 -9.63 -6.42 11.52
N ALA A 73 -10.90 -6.08 11.28
CA ALA A 73 -11.44 -5.16 10.26
C ALA A 73 -11.81 -5.72 8.87
N ALA A 74 -12.55 -6.83 8.82
CA ALA A 74 -13.91 -6.67 8.31
C ALA A 74 -14.72 -6.30 9.54
N ALA A 75 -15.53 -5.24 9.47
CA ALA A 75 -16.37 -4.80 10.59
C ALA A 75 -17.10 -6.02 11.16
N THR A 76 -16.58 -6.53 12.28
CA THR A 76 -17.37 -7.36 13.19
C THR A 76 -18.44 -6.40 13.67
N ASP A 77 -19.69 -6.82 13.53
CA ASP A 77 -20.89 -6.08 13.89
C ASP A 77 -20.58 -4.96 14.88
N ILE A 78 -20.73 -3.70 14.44
CA ILE A 78 -20.77 -2.60 15.39
C ILE A 78 -21.96 -2.94 16.28
N GLU A 79 -21.68 -3.45 17.48
CA GLU A 79 -22.73 -3.71 18.45
C GLU A 79 -23.49 -2.40 18.59
N LYS A 80 -24.77 -2.44 18.21
CA LYS A 80 -25.63 -1.27 18.27
C LYS A 80 -25.67 -0.84 19.74
N LEU A 81 -24.98 0.25 20.06
CA LEU A 81 -25.00 0.83 21.40
C LEU A 81 -26.45 1.10 21.79
N ASP A 82 -26.86 0.71 23.00
CA ASP A 82 -28.20 0.97 23.51
C ASP A 82 -28.48 2.48 23.44
N GLU A 83 -29.60 2.86 22.81
CA GLU A 83 -29.94 4.24 22.44
C GLU A 83 -30.07 5.18 23.64
N LYS A 84 -30.03 4.64 24.87
CA LYS A 84 -30.38 5.35 26.10
C LYS A 84 -29.27 6.18 26.74
N ASN A 85 -28.03 6.19 26.25
CA ASN A 85 -26.93 6.93 26.91
C ASN A 85 -25.86 7.52 25.96
N ILE A 86 -26.13 7.68 24.67
CA ILE A 86 -25.16 8.31 23.75
C ILE A 86 -25.27 9.83 23.84
N ALA A 87 -24.42 10.47 24.64
CA ALA A 87 -24.41 11.93 24.78
C ALA A 87 -23.73 12.65 23.60
N HIS A 88 -22.68 12.05 23.02
CA HIS A 88 -21.89 12.67 21.95
C HIS A 88 -21.35 11.60 20.98
N ILE A 89 -21.43 11.88 19.69
CA ILE A 89 -20.85 11.05 18.62
C ILE A 89 -19.87 11.92 17.84
N ILE A 90 -18.61 11.47 17.72
CA ILE A 90 -17.60 12.11 16.88
C ILE A 90 -17.26 11.13 15.76
N ALA A 91 -17.74 11.41 14.55
CA ALA A 91 -17.36 10.66 13.37
C ALA A 91 -16.05 11.23 12.80
N VAL A 92 -14.99 10.42 12.83
CA VAL A 92 -13.70 10.76 12.20
C VAL A 92 -13.57 9.94 10.93
N VAL A 93 -13.43 10.62 9.80
CA VAL A 93 -13.28 9.99 8.50
C VAL A 93 -11.92 10.37 7.90
N SER A 94 -11.16 9.36 7.48
CA SER A 94 -9.93 9.58 6.72
C SER A 94 -10.28 9.80 5.26
N GLY A 95 -10.41 11.08 4.87
CA GLY A 95 -10.63 11.50 3.49
C GLY A 95 -9.36 11.30 2.65
N LYS A 96 -9.15 10.09 2.15
CA LYS A 96 -8.25 9.85 1.01
C LYS A 96 -9.04 10.24 -0.24
N GLY A 97 -8.76 11.44 -0.76
CA GLY A 97 -9.45 12.06 -1.90
C GLY A 97 -9.52 11.15 -3.13
N GLY A 98 -10.58 11.36 -3.92
CA GLY A 98 -10.89 10.61 -5.15
C GLY A 98 -9.96 10.91 -6.31
#